data_AF-A0A1H6YXA0-F1
#
_entry.id   AF-A0A1H6YXA0-F1
#
_cell.length_a   1.000
_cell.length_b   1.000
_cell.length_c   1.000
_cell.angle_alpha   90.00
_cell.angle_beta   90.00
_cell.angle_gamma   90.00
#
_symmetry.space_group_name_H-M   'P 1'
#
loop_
_entity.id
_entity.type
_entity.pdbx_description
1 polymer ?
#
loop_
_entity_poly.entity_id
_entity_poly.type
_entity_poly.pdbx_seq_one_letter_code
_entity_poly.pdbx_strand_id
1 'polypeptide(L)'
;MNIDQDLVTELFHKKDRKRRRILFDLYSDYFVTGLSSVFIADMINKDLGAANLVSIADIKYCRFYFQGKLKKSSVKIRSPMTTRVEEKVELQQINPSIKWSDPDELDTGRNQNLKSKFQK
;
A
#
# COMPACT_ATOMS: atom_id res chain seq x y z
N MET A 1 5.78 -0.54 16.23
CA MET A 1 4.89 -1.32 17.11
C MET A 1 5.36 -2.74 17.02
N ASN A 2 6.06 -3.24 18.05
CA ASN A 2 6.34 -4.66 18.15
C ASN A 2 5.01 -5.29 18.55
N ILE A 3 4.42 -6.01 17.61
CA ILE A 3 3.26 -6.85 17.90
C ILE A 3 3.84 -8.01 18.70
N ASP A 4 3.48 -8.11 19.98
CA ASP A 4 4.08 -9.10 20.87
C ASP A 4 3.51 -10.50 20.57
N GLN A 5 4.37 -11.52 20.64
CA GLN A 5 3.99 -12.93 20.42
C GLN A 5 2.83 -13.35 21.33
N ASP A 6 2.81 -12.82 22.56
CA ASP A 6 1.74 -13.03 23.55
C ASP A 6 0.36 -12.57 23.04
N LEU A 7 0.31 -11.45 22.30
CA LEU A 7 -0.93 -10.97 21.70
C LEU A 7 -1.47 -11.95 20.67
N VAL A 8 -0.59 -12.56 19.86
CA VAL A 8 -0.99 -13.58 18.89
C VAL A 8 -1.58 -14.78 19.62
N THR A 9 -0.91 -15.23 20.68
CA THR A 9 -1.35 -16.36 21.49
C THR A 9 -2.74 -16.11 22.10
N GLU A 10 -2.94 -14.95 22.72
CA GLU A 10 -4.25 -14.57 23.27
C GLU A 10 -5.35 -14.51 22.21
N LEU A 11 -5.07 -13.95 21.03
CA LEU A 11 -6.05 -13.84 19.95
C LEU A 11 -6.46 -15.21 19.40
N PHE A 12 -5.54 -16.18 19.39
CA PHE A 12 -5.87 -17.55 19.02
C PHE A 12 -6.71 -18.25 20.08
N HIS A 13 -6.44 -18.02 21.37
CA HIS A 13 -7.30 -18.51 22.46
C HIS A 13 -8.72 -17.92 22.39
N LYS A 14 -8.82 -16.60 22.15
CA LYS A 14 -10.10 -15.88 21.98
C LYS A 14 -10.80 -16.19 20.65
N LYS A 15 -10.15 -16.94 19.75
CA LYS A 15 -10.63 -17.25 18.38
C LYS A 15 -11.03 -16.02 17.58
N ASP A 16 -10.31 -14.92 17.75
CA ASP A 16 -10.63 -13.66 17.09
C ASP A 16 -10.47 -13.72 15.58
N ARG A 17 -11.30 -12.95 14.84
CA ARG A 17 -11.21 -12.88 13.37
C ARG A 17 -9.89 -12.27 12.89
N LYS A 18 -9.29 -11.39 13.69
CA LYS A 18 -8.04 -10.69 13.37
C LYS A 18 -6.79 -11.56 13.61
N ARG A 19 -6.92 -12.71 14.28
CA ARG A 19 -5.80 -13.58 14.63
C ARG A 19 -4.92 -13.94 13.44
N ARG A 20 -5.54 -14.25 12.29
CA ARG A 20 -4.84 -14.64 11.05
C ARG A 20 -4.10 -13.48 10.39
N ARG A 21 -4.63 -12.26 10.50
CA ARG A 21 -3.98 -11.06 9.96
C ARG A 21 -2.72 -10.75 10.75
N ILE A 22 -2.84 -10.76 12.08
CA ILE A 22 -1.73 -10.47 12.98
C ILE A 22 -0.67 -11.58 12.87
N LEU A 23 -1.08 -12.84 12.75
CA LEU A 23 -0.17 -13.95 12.46
C LEU A 23 0.64 -13.70 11.18
N PHE A 24 -0.03 -13.28 10.11
CA PHE A 24 0.63 -13.02 8.83
C PHE A 24 1.57 -11.81 8.90
N ASP A 25 1.17 -10.73 9.59
CA ASP A 25 2.00 -9.53 9.74
C ASP A 25 3.27 -9.82 10.55
N LEU A 26 3.20 -10.72 11.55
CA LEU A 26 4.34 -11.07 12.41
C LEU A 26 5.29 -12.07 11.77
N TYR A 27 4.75 -13.01 10.99
CA TYR A 27 5.49 -14.11 10.39
C TYR A 27 5.57 -14.00 8.85
N SER A 28 5.45 -12.79 8.30
CA SER A 28 5.35 -12.54 6.85
C SER A 28 6.46 -13.20 6.05
N ASP A 29 7.67 -13.22 6.61
CA ASP A 29 8.87 -13.70 5.94
C ASP A 29 8.83 -15.22 5.71
N TYR A 30 8.25 -15.98 6.65
CA TYR A 30 8.01 -17.41 6.46
C TYR A 30 7.00 -17.70 5.35
N PHE A 31 6.08 -16.78 5.09
CA PHE A 31 5.10 -16.93 4.01
C PHE A 31 5.69 -16.61 2.63
N VAL A 32 6.65 -15.69 2.55
CA VAL A 32 7.31 -15.26 1.30
C VAL A 32 8.35 -16.28 0.83
N THR A 33 9.04 -16.96 1.75
CA THR A 33 10.16 -17.89 1.47
C THR A 33 9.75 -19.21 0.80
N GLY A 34 8.46 -19.42 0.51
CA GLY A 34 8.01 -20.60 -0.25
C GLY A 34 8.07 -21.93 0.53
N LEU A 35 8.24 -21.89 1.85
CA LEU A 35 8.37 -23.09 2.69
C LEU A 35 7.09 -23.96 2.70
N SER A 36 7.19 -25.23 3.11
CA SER A 36 6.00 -26.08 3.27
C SER A 36 5.04 -25.50 4.31
N SER A 37 3.72 -25.63 4.08
CA SER A 37 2.72 -25.12 5.03
C SER A 37 2.76 -25.83 6.37
N VAL A 38 3.18 -27.10 6.38
CA VAL A 38 3.39 -27.90 7.60
C VAL A 38 4.56 -27.33 8.40
N PHE A 39 5.69 -27.11 7.72
CA PHE A 39 6.89 -26.59 8.33
C PHE A 39 6.70 -25.20 8.94
N ILE A 40 5.96 -24.32 8.25
CA ILE A 40 5.62 -23.00 8.78
C ILE A 40 4.76 -23.11 10.04
N ALA A 41 3.74 -23.98 10.04
CA ALA A 41 2.90 -24.18 11.21
C ALA A 41 3.74 -24.69 12.41
N ASP A 42 4.63 -25.66 12.17
CA ASP A 42 5.50 -26.20 13.21
C ASP A 42 6.48 -25.15 13.76
N MET A 43 7.08 -24.33 12.90
CA MET A 43 8.01 -23.28 13.33
C MET A 43 7.30 -22.23 14.19
N ILE A 44 6.14 -21.76 13.72
CA ILE A 44 5.34 -20.77 14.45
C ILE A 44 4.87 -21.33 15.79
N ASN A 45 4.43 -22.59 15.83
CA ASN A 45 3.99 -23.23 17.08
C ASN A 45 5.16 -23.39 18.07
N LYS A 46 6.39 -23.63 17.58
CA LYS A 46 7.61 -23.64 18.41
C LYS A 46 7.94 -22.26 18.96
N ASP A 47 7.88 -21.22 18.13
CA ASP A 47 8.14 -19.84 18.54
C ASP A 47 7.13 -19.33 19.56
N LEU A 48 5.85 -19.69 19.42
CA LEU A 48 4.79 -19.30 20.35
C LEU A 48 4.78 -20.15 21.64
N GLY A 49 5.60 -21.19 21.75
CA GLY A 49 5.62 -22.10 22.89
C GLY A 49 4.34 -22.92 23.09
N ALA A 50 3.46 -22.96 22.08
CA ALA A 50 2.14 -23.59 22.15
C ALA A 50 1.97 -24.62 21.03
N ALA A 51 1.91 -25.91 21.41
CA ALA A 51 1.65 -26.97 20.46
C ALA A 51 0.24 -26.86 19.88
N ASN A 52 0.10 -27.02 18.56
CA ASN A 52 -1.17 -27.07 17.83
C ASN A 52 -2.03 -25.80 17.88
N LEU A 53 -1.46 -24.63 18.20
CA LEU A 53 -2.20 -23.38 18.21
C LEU A 53 -2.56 -22.91 16.80
N VAL A 54 -1.59 -23.00 15.89
CA VAL A 54 -1.74 -22.64 14.48
C VAL A 54 -1.87 -23.90 13.64
N SER A 55 -2.98 -23.99 12.89
CA SER A 55 -3.23 -25.12 12.00
C SER A 55 -2.66 -24.88 10.60
N ILE A 56 -2.40 -25.97 9.86
CA ILE A 56 -2.02 -25.92 8.45
C ILE A 56 -3.07 -25.15 7.61
N ALA A 57 -4.35 -25.23 7.98
CA ALA A 57 -5.42 -24.51 7.32
C ALA A 57 -5.29 -23.00 7.49
N ASP A 58 -4.86 -22.53 8.67
CA ASP A 58 -4.60 -21.11 8.90
C ASP A 58 -3.42 -20.62 8.05
N ILE A 59 -2.37 -21.42 7.90
CA ILE A 59 -1.22 -21.09 7.03
C ILE A 59 -1.66 -20.98 5.56
N LYS A 60 -2.42 -21.96 5.07
CA LYS A 60 -2.96 -21.94 3.70
C LYS A 60 -3.88 -20.73 3.47
N TYR A 61 -4.74 -20.42 4.43
CA TYR A 61 -5.60 -19.24 4.38
C TYR A 61 -4.77 -17.97 4.29
N CYS A 62 -3.73 -17.83 5.13
CA CYS A 62 -2.90 -16.64 5.15
C CYS A 62 -2.17 -16.44 3.82
N ARG A 63 -1.63 -17.53 3.24
CA ARG A 63 -1.05 -17.49 1.89
C ARG A 63 -2.05 -17.00 0.87
N PHE A 64 -3.20 -17.65 0.78
CA PHE A 64 -4.20 -17.31 -0.23
C PHE A 64 -4.73 -15.87 -0.10
N TYR A 65 -5.01 -15.41 1.12
CA TYR A 65 -5.71 -14.15 1.35
C TYR A 65 -4.77 -12.95 1.50
N PHE A 66 -3.53 -13.16 1.96
CA PHE A 66 -2.57 -12.09 2.23
C PHE A 66 -1.34 -12.11 1.31
N GLN A 67 -1.06 -13.17 0.53
CA GLN A 67 -0.03 -13.07 -0.52
C GLN A 67 -0.35 -11.90 -1.45
N GLY A 68 0.65 -11.06 -1.71
CA GLY A 68 0.53 -9.88 -2.55
C GLY A 68 -0.02 -8.63 -1.85
N LYS A 69 -0.62 -8.74 -0.66
CA LYS A 69 -1.08 -7.59 0.13
C LYS A 69 0.00 -6.93 0.97
N LEU A 70 1.20 -7.52 1.01
CA LEU A 70 2.40 -6.92 1.62
C LEU A 70 2.85 -5.63 0.90
N LYS A 71 2.31 -5.34 -0.29
CA LYS A 71 2.55 -4.06 -0.96
C LYS A 71 1.68 -2.97 -0.30
N LYS A 72 2.33 -2.21 0.59
CA LYS A 72 1.95 -0.86 1.08
C LYS A 72 0.99 -0.85 2.28
N SER A 73 1.51 -1.13 3.47
CA SER A 73 1.09 -0.39 4.66
C SER A 73 2.09 0.75 4.95
N SER A 74 2.37 1.60 3.96
CA SER A 74 2.72 2.97 4.28
C SER A 74 1.40 3.64 4.62
N VAL A 75 1.08 3.70 5.92
CA VAL A 75 0.07 4.62 6.42
C VAL A 75 0.55 6.00 5.96
N LYS A 76 0.03 6.48 4.83
CA LYS A 76 0.17 7.87 4.43
C LYS A 76 -0.63 8.64 5.48
N ILE A 77 0.06 9.05 6.53
CA ILE A 77 -0.42 10.09 7.45
C ILE A 77 -0.78 11.25 6.52
N ARG A 78 -2.07 11.43 6.23
CA ARG A 78 -2.52 12.61 5.53
C ARG A 78 -2.27 13.73 6.52
N SER A 79 -1.28 14.57 6.22
CA SER A 79 -1.00 15.77 7.00
C SER A 79 -2.33 16.52 7.17
N PRO A 80 -2.63 17.02 8.38
CA PRO A 80 -3.83 17.82 8.59
C PRO A 80 -3.74 19.02 7.64
N MET A 81 -4.75 19.14 6.78
CA MET A 81 -4.92 20.22 5.82
C MET A 81 -4.99 21.52 6.60
N THR A 82 -3.96 22.36 6.50
CA THR A 82 -3.96 23.70 7.09
C THR A 82 -5.03 24.50 6.36
N THR A 83 -6.15 24.81 7.01
CA THR A 83 -7.05 25.87 6.57
C THR A 83 -6.30 27.18 6.73
N ARG A 84 -5.72 27.66 5.62
CA ARG A 84 -5.07 28.96 5.54
C ARG A 84 -6.17 30.01 5.62
N VAL A 85 -6.26 30.67 6.76
CA VAL A 85 -7.07 31.88 6.96
C VAL A 85 -6.59 32.92 5.95
N GLU A 86 -7.54 33.44 5.17
CA GLU A 86 -7.35 34.55 4.25
C GLU A 86 -6.95 35.80 5.05
N GLU A 87 -5.78 36.35 4.77
CA GLU A 87 -5.45 37.71 5.19
C GLU A 87 -5.12 38.54 3.96
N LYS A 88 -5.97 39.54 3.78
CA LYS A 88 -6.06 40.50 2.69
C LYS A 88 -5.14 41.67 3.03
N VAL A 89 -4.06 41.91 2.26
CA VAL A 89 -3.43 43.23 2.17
C VAL A 89 -2.95 43.51 0.74
N GLU A 90 -3.26 44.73 0.32
CA GLU A 90 -3.27 45.35 -1.00
C GLU A 90 -1.91 45.97 -1.40
N LEU A 91 -1.71 46.11 -2.73
CA LEU A 91 -1.00 47.19 -3.46
C LEU A 91 0.54 47.33 -3.32
N GLN A 92 1.28 47.04 -4.41
CA GLN A 92 1.72 48.07 -5.38
C GLN A 92 2.49 47.47 -6.59
N GLN A 93 2.31 48.13 -7.73
CA GLN A 93 2.68 47.79 -9.10
C GLN A 93 4.18 47.83 -9.39
N ILE A 94 4.71 46.88 -10.17
CA ILE A 94 5.73 47.12 -11.21
C ILE A 94 5.55 46.06 -12.33
N ASN A 95 5.10 46.50 -13.53
CA ASN A 95 5.16 45.73 -14.79
C ASN A 95 6.61 45.73 -15.32
N PRO A 96 7.07 44.69 -16.04
CA PRO A 96 6.88 44.73 -17.49
C PRO A 96 6.52 43.39 -18.15
N SER A 97 5.43 43.44 -18.91
CA SER A 97 5.28 42.86 -20.25
C SER A 97 5.52 41.35 -20.44
N ILE A 98 4.50 40.55 -20.16
CA ILE A 98 4.34 39.22 -20.78
C ILE A 98 3.13 39.30 -21.72
N LYS A 99 3.43 39.40 -23.02
CA LYS A 99 2.44 39.29 -24.11
C LYS A 99 1.96 37.84 -24.15
N TRP A 100 0.69 37.62 -23.84
CA TRP A 100 0.02 36.36 -24.17
C TRP A 100 -0.34 36.44 -25.65
N SER A 101 0.22 35.56 -26.47
CA SER A 101 -0.14 35.45 -27.89
C SER A 101 -1.51 34.79 -28.02
N ASP A 102 -2.41 35.42 -28.77
CA ASP A 102 -3.73 34.91 -29.13
C ASP A 102 -3.63 33.59 -29.94
N PRO A 103 -4.55 32.63 -29.75
CA PRO A 103 -4.45 31.27 -30.30
C PRO A 103 -4.83 31.13 -31.79
N ASP A 104 -4.71 32.20 -32.59
CA ASP A 104 -5.11 32.18 -34.02
C ASP A 104 -3.95 32.32 -35.02
N GLU A 105 -2.70 32.25 -34.57
CA GLU A 105 -1.55 32.15 -35.48
C GLU A 105 -1.05 30.71 -35.61
N LEU A 106 -1.55 30.06 -36.66
CA LEU A 106 -1.11 28.77 -37.21
C LEU A 106 0.34 28.84 -37.69
N ASP A 107 1.28 28.27 -36.93
CA ASP A 107 2.63 27.99 -37.44
C ASP A 107 2.68 26.58 -38.03
N THR A 108 2.43 26.53 -39.34
CA THR A 108 2.52 25.34 -40.19
C THR A 108 3.98 24.90 -40.34
N GLY A 109 4.50 24.09 -39.40
CA GLY A 109 5.92 23.77 -39.51
C GLY A 109 6.56 22.81 -38.52
N ARG A 110 5.90 21.73 -38.06
CA ARG A 110 6.67 20.55 -37.59
C ARG A 110 5.82 19.30 -37.37
N ASN A 111 6.22 18.25 -38.08
CA ASN A 111 5.97 16.84 -37.81
C ASN A 111 4.60 16.28 -38.23
N GLN A 112 4.42 16.21 -39.55
CA GLN A 112 3.69 15.09 -40.16
C GLN A 112 4.39 13.78 -39.80
N ASN A 113 3.67 12.83 -39.18
CA ASN A 113 3.79 11.37 -39.39
C ASN A 113 2.82 10.62 -38.45
N LEU A 114 1.52 10.87 -38.57
CA LEU A 114 0.50 9.93 -38.12
C LEU A 114 0.06 9.14 -39.36
N LYS A 115 0.73 8.01 -39.59
CA LYS A 115 0.38 7.07 -40.65
C LYS A 115 -0.95 6.42 -40.26
N SER A 116 -2.03 6.96 -40.81
CA SER A 116 -3.39 6.43 -40.73
C SER A 116 -3.43 4.99 -41.24
N LYS A 117 -3.98 4.07 -40.44
CA LYS A 117 -4.47 2.78 -40.94
C LYS A 117 -5.93 2.96 -41.30
N PHE A 118 -6.19 3.63 -42.43
CA PHE A 118 -7.50 3.56 -43.05
C PHE A 118 -7.83 2.11 -43.38
N GLN A 119 -9.08 1.78 -43.08
CA GLN A 119 -9.83 0.61 -43.49
C GLN A 119 -9.70 0.33 -44.99
N LYS A 120 -9.82 -0.95 -45.34
CA LYS A 120 -10.82 -1.41 -46.30
C LYS A 120 -11.35 -2.77 -45.87
#